data_AF-A0A4Y8IAX7-F1
#
_entry.id   AF-A0A4Y8IAX7-F1
#
_cell.length_a   1.000
_cell.length_b   1.000
_cell.length_c   1.000
_cell.angle_alpha   90.00
_cell.angle_beta   90.00
_cell.angle_gamma   90.00
#
_symmetry.space_group_name_H-M   'P 1'
#
loop_
_entity.id
_entity.type
_entity.pdbx_description
1 polymer ?
#
loop_
_entity_poly.entity_id
_entity_poly.type
_entity_poly.pdbx_seq_one_letter_code
_entity_poly.pdbx_strand_id
1 'polypeptide(L)'
;MTKSTKRILICSVGFILIMLFIYFSSIFSTFVSAYYDSEPVTAETHLKDLREFKNSFENSMQVSTADNINEIAIKKLQYVFDLIDEKLLSKDPSSISIEDLDRISFESKMTRNVLFSEKIYMSPFSEEHKFISDFQKKLLVLENIIYKLKQEKLNQE
;
A
#
# COMPACT_ATOMS: atom_id res chain seq x y z
N MET A 1 18.67 25.70 -43.99
CA MET A 1 17.58 25.23 -43.12
C MET A 1 16.77 26.43 -42.65
N THR A 2 15.56 26.63 -43.20
CA THR A 2 14.76 27.85 -42.98
C THR A 2 14.03 27.79 -41.63
N LYS A 3 13.69 28.95 -41.05
CA LYS A 3 13.01 29.05 -39.74
C LYS A 3 11.72 28.21 -39.68
N SER A 4 11.06 28.01 -40.82
CA SER A 4 9.87 27.17 -40.97
C SER A 4 10.17 25.68 -40.79
N THR A 5 11.29 25.16 -41.32
CA THR A 5 11.69 23.75 -41.16
C THR A 5 12.01 23.41 -39.70
N LYS A 6 12.59 24.35 -38.94
CA LYS A 6 12.86 24.18 -37.49
C LYS A 6 11.58 24.09 -36.66
N ARG A 7 10.55 24.88 -36.99
CA ARG A 7 9.26 24.85 -36.29
C ARG A 7 8.49 23.56 -36.54
N ILE A 8 8.50 23.05 -37.78
CA ILE A 8 7.84 21.78 -38.12
C ILE A 8 8.48 20.61 -37.37
N LEU A 9 9.81 20.59 -37.27
CA LEU A 9 10.55 19.52 -36.58
C LEU A 9 10.31 19.53 -35.05
N ILE A 10 10.15 20.71 -34.45
CA ILE A 10 9.81 20.80 -33.02
C ILE A 10 8.37 20.30 -32.76
N CYS A 11 7.43 20.65 -33.64
CA CYS A 11 6.04 20.18 -33.51
C CYS A 11 5.92 18.66 -33.69
N SER A 12 6.67 18.07 -34.62
CA SER A 12 6.62 16.61 -34.84
C SER A 12 7.18 15.82 -33.66
N VAL A 13 8.28 16.29 -33.05
CA VAL A 13 8.85 15.65 -31.85
C VAL A 13 7.90 15.75 -30.65
N GLY A 14 7.26 16.91 -30.45
CA GLY A 14 6.27 17.08 -29.38
C GLY A 14 5.06 16.15 -29.53
N PHE A 15 4.57 15.98 -30.76
CA PHE A 15 3.45 15.10 -31.05
C PHE A 15 3.77 13.62 -30.76
N ILE A 16 4.98 13.17 -31.10
CA ILE A 16 5.44 11.80 -30.82
C ILE A 16 5.52 11.53 -29.31
N LEU A 17 5.99 12.50 -28.51
CA LEU A 17 6.07 12.36 -27.05
C LEU A 17 4.69 12.27 -26.39
N ILE A 18 3.70 13.03 -26.87
CA ILE A 18 2.31 12.95 -26.39
C ILE A 18 1.70 11.59 -26.73
N MET A 19 1.93 11.09 -27.94
CA MET A 19 1.47 9.75 -28.34
C MET A 19 2.08 8.65 -27.48
N LEU A 20 3.38 8.74 -27.15
CA LEU A 20 4.03 7.81 -26.22
C LEU A 20 3.44 7.89 -24.81
N PHE A 21 3.10 9.07 -24.31
CA PHE A 21 2.48 9.24 -22.99
C PHE A 21 1.07 8.63 -22.92
N ILE A 22 0.28 8.78 -23.99
CA ILE A 22 -1.05 8.16 -24.09
C ILE A 22 -0.93 6.64 -24.23
N TYR A 23 0.04 6.15 -25.00
CA TYR A 23 0.28 4.72 -25.18
C TYR A 23 0.75 4.06 -23.87
N PHE A 24 1.64 4.71 -23.13
CA PHE A 24 2.07 4.26 -21.80
C PHE A 24 0.90 4.25 -20.79
N SER A 25 0.02 5.26 -20.83
CA SER A 25 -1.19 5.29 -20.01
C SER A 25 -2.18 4.17 -20.36
N SER A 26 -2.26 3.76 -21.64
CA SER A 26 -3.12 2.66 -22.10
C SER A 26 -2.59 1.28 -21.66
N ILE A 27 -1.27 1.07 -21.70
CA ILE A 27 -0.64 -0.15 -21.16
C ILE A 27 -0.88 -0.24 -19.65
N PHE A 28 -0.80 0.87 -18.91
CA PHE A 28 -1.08 0.87 -17.48
C PHE A 28 -2.54 0.47 -17.17
N SER A 29 -3.50 0.90 -18.00
CA SER A 29 -4.92 0.53 -17.85
C SER A 29 -5.19 -0.96 -18.13
N THR A 30 -4.51 -1.55 -19.12
CA THR A 30 -4.65 -2.98 -19.44
C THR A 30 -3.98 -3.90 -18.41
N PHE A 31 -2.88 -3.46 -17.77
CA PHE A 31 -2.34 -4.17 -16.59
C PHE A 31 -3.32 -4.20 -15.42
N VAL A 32 -4.18 -3.18 -15.28
CA VAL A 32 -5.24 -3.17 -14.26
C VAL A 32 -6.39 -4.11 -14.64
N SER A 33 -6.76 -4.24 -15.92
CA SER A 33 -7.87 -5.11 -16.34
C SER A 33 -7.48 -6.58 -16.53
N ALA A 34 -6.21 -6.92 -16.77
CA ALA A 34 -5.76 -8.31 -16.87
C ALA A 34 -5.69 -9.03 -15.51
N TYR A 35 -5.82 -8.29 -14.41
CA TYR A 35 -5.97 -8.83 -13.05
C TYR A 35 -7.45 -9.08 -12.67
N TYR A 36 -8.39 -8.81 -13.59
CA TYR A 36 -9.84 -8.94 -13.42
C TYR A 36 -10.39 -10.24 -14.02
N ASP A 37 -9.60 -11.31 -13.99
CA ASP A 37 -10.12 -12.68 -14.10
C ASP A 37 -9.62 -13.43 -12.87
N SER A 38 -10.19 -13.12 -11.71
CA SER A 38 -9.93 -13.85 -10.47
C SER A 38 -11.24 -14.46 -10.01
N GLU A 39 -11.18 -15.77 -9.78
CA GLU A 39 -12.14 -16.51 -8.96
C GLU A 39 -12.61 -15.66 -7.79
N PRO A 40 -13.89 -15.76 -7.35
CA PRO A 40 -14.42 -14.91 -6.31
C PRO A 40 -13.50 -14.94 -5.10
N VAL A 41 -12.78 -13.82 -4.89
CA VAL A 41 -11.85 -13.68 -3.78
C VAL A 41 -12.71 -13.63 -2.53
N THR A 42 -12.66 -14.70 -1.74
CA THR A 42 -13.45 -14.85 -0.51
C THR A 42 -12.75 -14.15 0.65
N ALA A 43 -13.54 -13.80 1.68
CA ALA A 43 -13.03 -13.30 2.96
C ALA A 43 -11.90 -14.19 3.54
N GLU A 44 -11.93 -15.49 3.25
CA GLU A 44 -10.90 -16.44 3.68
C GLU A 44 -9.55 -16.25 2.96
N THR A 45 -9.57 -15.88 1.68
CA THR A 45 -8.36 -15.48 0.93
C THR A 45 -7.78 -14.18 1.51
N HIS A 46 -8.62 -13.21 1.86
CA HIS A 46 -8.18 -11.97 2.50
C HIS A 46 -7.60 -12.20 3.91
N LEU A 47 -8.13 -13.16 4.67
CA LEU A 47 -7.56 -13.56 5.95
C LEU A 47 -6.21 -14.29 5.80
N LYS A 48 -6.05 -15.08 4.73
CA LYS A 48 -4.76 -15.67 4.39
C LYS A 48 -3.73 -14.59 4.07
N ASP A 49 -4.09 -13.59 3.25
CA ASP A 49 -3.24 -12.45 2.95
C ASP A 49 -2.85 -11.67 4.23
N LEU A 50 -3.80 -11.49 5.16
CA LEU A 50 -3.53 -10.88 6.48
C LEU A 50 -2.57 -11.69 7.33
N ARG A 51 -2.66 -13.03 7.28
CA ARG A 51 -1.74 -13.92 8.01
C ARG A 51 -0.34 -13.92 7.40
N GLU A 52 -0.23 -13.90 6.08
CA GLU A 52 1.04 -13.75 5.36
C GLU A 52 1.67 -12.38 5.62
N PHE A 53 0.85 -11.33 5.61
CA PHE A 53 1.25 -9.98 6.02
C PHE A 53 1.82 -9.99 7.44
N LYS A 54 1.10 -10.58 8.40
CA LYS A 54 1.52 -10.68 9.81
C LYS A 54 2.90 -11.31 9.94
N ASN A 55 3.08 -12.49 9.34
CA ASN A 55 4.34 -13.22 9.40
C ASN A 55 5.50 -12.42 8.77
N SER A 56 5.25 -11.78 7.62
CA SER A 56 6.22 -10.90 6.97
C SER A 56 6.59 -9.72 7.87
N PHE A 57 5.63 -9.17 8.60
CA PHE A 57 5.77 -8.01 9.46
C PHE A 57 6.54 -8.31 10.76
N GLU A 58 6.23 -9.41 11.45
CA GLU A 58 6.95 -9.89 12.64
C GLU A 58 8.44 -10.13 12.32
N ASN A 59 8.72 -10.79 11.21
CA ASN A 59 10.09 -11.02 10.75
C ASN A 59 10.82 -9.70 10.49
N SER A 60 10.16 -8.69 9.94
CA SER A 60 10.76 -7.37 9.73
C SER A 60 10.93 -6.56 11.03
N MET A 61 10.16 -6.82 12.07
CA MET A 61 10.35 -6.22 13.40
C MET A 61 11.53 -6.86 14.14
N GLN A 62 11.66 -8.19 14.12
CA GLN A 62 12.73 -8.90 14.82
C GLN A 62 14.12 -8.65 14.23
N VAL A 63 14.20 -8.33 12.94
CA VAL A 63 15.46 -8.04 12.23
C VAL A 63 15.91 -6.58 12.40
N SER A 64 15.11 -5.74 13.08
CA SER A 64 15.42 -4.30 13.20
C SER A 64 16.40 -3.98 14.32
N THR A 65 17.62 -3.61 13.92
CA THR A 65 18.69 -3.03 14.76
C THR A 65 18.66 -1.50 14.79
N ALA A 66 17.54 -0.87 14.42
CA ALA A 66 17.48 0.57 14.22
C ALA A 66 17.27 1.31 15.54
N ASP A 67 18.35 1.45 16.33
CA ASP A 67 18.41 2.17 17.61
C ASP A 67 17.91 3.63 17.53
N ASN A 68 17.78 4.18 16.32
CA ASN A 68 17.39 5.58 16.06
C ASN A 68 15.95 5.77 15.55
N ILE A 69 15.14 4.71 15.44
CA ILE A 69 13.73 4.92 15.09
C ILE A 69 12.98 5.45 16.29
N ASN A 70 12.19 6.50 16.07
CA ASN A 70 11.35 7.08 17.11
C ASN A 70 10.46 6.00 17.77
N GLU A 71 10.57 5.89 19.09
CA GLU A 71 9.80 4.96 19.91
C GLU A 71 8.28 5.09 19.66
N ILE A 72 7.80 6.29 19.34
CA ILE A 72 6.39 6.55 18.99
C ILE A 72 6.00 5.80 17.70
N ALA A 73 6.87 5.78 16.70
CA ALA A 73 6.61 5.08 15.44
C ALA A 73 6.55 3.56 15.65
N ILE A 74 7.46 3.01 16.46
CA ILE A 74 7.45 1.59 16.83
C ILE A 74 6.17 1.24 17.60
N LYS A 75 5.78 2.03 18.60
CA LYS A 75 4.53 1.82 19.36
C LYS A 75 3.30 1.86 18.46
N LYS A 76 3.26 2.78 17.48
CA LYS A 76 2.14 2.86 16.53
C LYS A 76 2.07 1.63 15.61
N LEU A 77 3.22 1.11 15.16
CA LEU A 77 3.27 -0.13 14.39
C LEU A 77 2.79 -1.34 15.20
N GLN A 78 3.22 -1.46 16.46
CA GLN A 78 2.77 -2.52 17.38
C GLN A 78 1.26 -2.43 17.63
N TYR A 79 0.74 -1.22 17.84
CA TYR A 79 -0.69 -1.07 18.07
C TYR A 79 -1.56 -1.47 16.85
N VAL A 80 -1.14 -1.11 15.63
CA VAL A 80 -1.83 -1.58 14.41
C VAL A 80 -1.78 -3.10 14.31
N PHE A 81 -0.66 -3.70 14.71
CA PHE A 81 -0.48 -5.13 14.72
C PHE A 81 -1.44 -5.83 15.70
N ASP A 82 -1.51 -5.34 16.94
CA ASP A 82 -2.40 -5.88 17.97
C ASP A 82 -3.87 -5.81 17.52
N LEU A 83 -4.26 -4.72 16.83
CA LEU A 83 -5.59 -4.59 16.27
C LEU A 83 -5.90 -5.64 15.20
N ILE A 84 -4.94 -5.98 14.34
CA ILE A 84 -5.13 -7.03 13.32
C ILE A 84 -5.33 -8.39 14.00
N ASP A 85 -4.52 -8.70 15.00
CA ASP A 85 -4.64 -9.96 15.73
C ASP A 85 -5.98 -10.05 16.47
N GLU A 86 -6.35 -9.01 17.24
CA GLU A 86 -7.56 -9.01 18.07
C GLU A 86 -8.86 -8.92 17.26
N LYS A 87 -8.85 -8.22 16.11
CA LYS A 87 -10.10 -7.90 15.39
C LYS A 87 -10.26 -8.61 14.06
N LEU A 88 -9.18 -9.09 13.43
CA LEU A 88 -9.26 -9.79 12.14
C LEU A 88 -8.88 -11.26 12.25
N LEU A 89 -7.77 -11.59 12.92
CA LEU A 89 -7.22 -12.95 12.88
C LEU A 89 -7.74 -13.87 13.98
N SER A 90 -8.19 -13.32 15.11
CA SER A 90 -8.75 -14.09 16.24
C SER A 90 -10.28 -14.28 16.15
N LYS A 91 -10.94 -13.63 15.18
CA LYS A 91 -12.37 -13.69 14.97
C LYS A 91 -12.71 -14.57 13.75
N ASP A 92 -13.92 -15.13 13.75
CA ASP A 92 -14.47 -15.73 12.54
C ASP A 92 -14.69 -14.62 11.48
N PRO A 93 -14.29 -14.81 10.21
CA PRO A 93 -14.48 -13.82 9.14
C PRO A 93 -15.89 -13.25 9.06
N SER A 94 -16.91 -14.06 9.28
CA SER A 94 -18.32 -13.63 9.27
C SER A 94 -18.60 -12.59 10.36
N SER A 95 -17.97 -12.73 11.53
CA SER A 95 -18.17 -11.88 12.71
C SER A 95 -17.46 -10.52 12.65
N ILE A 96 -16.72 -10.23 11.59
CA ILE A 96 -15.77 -9.11 11.58
C ILE A 96 -16.35 -7.68 11.66
N SER A 97 -17.63 -7.34 11.51
CA SER A 97 -18.12 -5.92 11.46
C SER A 97 -17.39 -4.94 10.48
N ILE A 98 -18.11 -3.93 10.00
CA ILE A 98 -17.51 -2.89 9.14
C ILE A 98 -16.74 -1.87 10.01
N GLU A 99 -17.19 -1.66 11.23
CA GLU A 99 -16.59 -0.74 12.20
C GLU A 99 -15.18 -1.15 12.61
N ASP A 100 -14.94 -2.45 12.83
CA ASP A 100 -13.59 -2.96 13.10
C ASP A 100 -12.67 -2.73 11.89
N LEU A 101 -13.15 -2.96 10.67
CA LEU A 101 -12.39 -2.68 9.44
C LEU A 101 -12.05 -1.20 9.29
N ASP A 102 -13.01 -0.32 9.56
CA ASP A 102 -12.81 1.12 9.49
C ASP A 102 -11.82 1.61 10.55
N ARG A 103 -11.89 1.06 11.77
CA ARG A 103 -10.94 1.36 12.83
C ARG A 103 -9.51 0.97 12.44
N ILE A 104 -9.31 -0.23 11.92
CA ILE A 104 -7.96 -0.70 11.54
C ILE A 104 -7.44 0.10 10.34
N SER A 105 -8.30 0.38 9.34
CA SER A 105 -7.93 1.24 8.21
C SER A 105 -7.48 2.63 8.66
N PHE A 106 -8.21 3.22 9.62
CA PHE A 106 -7.86 4.51 10.18
C PHE A 106 -6.50 4.48 10.90
N GLU A 107 -6.28 3.52 11.79
CA GLU A 107 -5.05 3.42 12.58
C GLU A 107 -3.83 3.08 11.70
N SER A 108 -4.02 2.27 10.66
CA SER A 108 -2.99 1.99 9.65
C SER A 108 -2.57 3.28 8.93
N LYS A 109 -3.55 4.08 8.46
CA LYS A 109 -3.28 5.36 7.79
C LYS A 109 -2.56 6.35 8.71
N MET A 110 -2.99 6.45 9.97
CA MET A 110 -2.35 7.31 10.96
C MET A 110 -0.91 6.88 11.21
N THR A 111 -0.67 5.58 11.35
CA THR A 111 0.69 5.03 11.53
C THR A 111 1.57 5.29 10.31
N ARG A 112 1.03 5.13 9.10
CA ARG A 112 1.76 5.45 7.86
C ARG A 112 2.14 6.92 7.78
N ASN A 113 1.26 7.83 8.23
CA ASN A 113 1.53 9.26 8.26
C ASN A 113 2.63 9.61 9.28
N VAL A 114 2.62 8.98 10.46
CA VAL A 114 3.70 9.14 11.46
C VAL A 114 5.03 8.65 10.89
N LEU A 115 5.04 7.48 10.25
CA LEU A 115 6.23 6.98 9.56
C LEU A 115 6.71 7.91 8.44
N PHE A 116 5.79 8.56 7.73
CA PHE A 116 6.14 9.53 6.71
C PHE A 116 6.81 10.76 7.30
N SER A 117 6.31 11.29 8.42
CA SER A 117 6.95 12.44 9.08
C SER A 117 8.34 12.10 9.59
N GLU A 118 8.56 10.90 10.14
CA GLU A 118 9.88 10.46 10.59
C GLU A 118 10.88 10.36 9.44
N LYS A 119 10.42 9.83 8.29
CA LYS A 119 11.24 9.65 7.09
C LYS A 119 11.85 10.95 6.55
N ILE A 120 11.14 12.09 6.69
CA ILE A 120 11.57 13.39 6.15
C ILE A 120 12.91 13.84 6.75
N TYR A 121 13.19 13.46 7.99
CA TYR A 121 14.38 13.89 8.72
C TYR A 121 15.56 12.90 8.60
N MET A 122 15.40 11.83 7.83
CA MET A 122 16.40 10.77 7.68
C MET A 122 17.13 10.86 6.35
N SER A 123 18.38 10.37 6.33
CA SER A 123 19.12 10.20 5.07
C SER A 123 18.45 9.14 4.20
N PRO A 124 18.24 9.38 2.89
CA PRO A 124 17.58 8.43 2.00
C PRO A 124 18.34 7.10 1.82
N PHE A 125 19.61 7.06 2.22
CA PHE A 125 20.47 5.88 2.13
C PHE A 125 20.62 5.14 3.47
N SER A 126 19.98 5.62 4.54
CA SER A 126 20.10 5.01 5.86
C SER A 126 19.27 3.73 6.00
N GLU A 127 19.69 2.83 6.88
CA GLU A 127 18.95 1.60 7.18
C GLU A 127 17.58 1.91 7.80
N GLU A 128 17.49 2.98 8.59
CA GLU A 128 16.24 3.48 9.18
C GLU A 128 15.27 3.95 8.08
N HIS A 129 15.76 4.69 7.09
CA HIS A 129 14.93 5.13 5.97
C HIS A 129 14.40 3.94 5.15
N LYS A 130 15.23 2.91 4.96
CA LYS A 130 14.80 1.66 4.31
C LYS A 130 13.75 0.93 5.14
N PHE A 131 13.98 0.76 6.43
CA PHE A 131 13.03 0.17 7.37
C PHE A 131 11.67 0.89 7.29
N ILE A 132 11.66 2.21 7.49
CA ILE A 132 10.42 3.01 7.46
C ILE A 132 9.71 2.86 6.12
N SER A 133 10.45 2.90 5.01
CA SER A 133 9.86 2.74 3.67
C SER A 133 9.22 1.37 3.47
N ASP A 134 9.83 0.30 3.99
CA ASP A 134 9.29 -1.05 3.89
C ASP A 134 8.01 -1.17 4.73
N PHE A 135 7.98 -0.62 5.94
CA PHE A 135 6.79 -0.60 6.79
C PHE A 135 5.65 0.25 6.21
N GLN A 136 5.95 1.38 5.55
CA GLN A 136 4.93 2.16 4.83
C GLN A 136 4.27 1.38 3.69
N LYS A 137 5.06 0.63 2.91
CA LYS A 137 4.53 -0.25 1.85
C LYS A 137 3.65 -1.35 2.42
N LYS A 138 4.09 -1.97 3.52
CA LYS A 138 3.32 -2.99 4.23
C LYS A 138 1.97 -2.43 4.71
N LEU A 139 1.94 -1.27 5.36
CA LEU A 139 0.68 -0.63 5.79
C LEU A 139 -0.25 -0.29 4.61
N LEU A 140 0.30 0.10 3.46
CA LEU A 140 -0.50 0.31 2.25
C LEU A 140 -1.14 -0.99 1.74
N VAL A 141 -0.41 -2.12 1.78
CA VAL A 141 -0.97 -3.44 1.43
C VAL A 141 -2.10 -3.82 2.39
N LEU A 142 -1.90 -3.62 3.71
CA LEU A 142 -2.93 -3.85 4.72
C LEU A 142 -4.19 -3.02 4.45
N GLU A 143 -4.05 -1.72 4.19
CA GLU A 143 -5.18 -0.85 3.87
C GLU A 143 -5.98 -1.34 2.65
N ASN A 144 -5.29 -1.87 1.64
CA ASN A 144 -5.92 -2.44 0.45
C ASN A 144 -6.67 -3.75 0.76
N ILE A 145 -6.10 -4.63 1.58
CA ILE A 145 -6.78 -5.87 2.00
C ILE A 145 -8.05 -5.53 2.78
N ILE A 146 -7.96 -4.60 3.74
CA ILE A 146 -9.11 -4.14 4.53
C ILE A 146 -10.19 -3.52 3.63
N TYR A 147 -9.79 -2.71 2.66
CA TYR A 147 -10.72 -2.11 1.70
C TYR A 147 -11.48 -3.17 0.91
N LYS A 148 -10.78 -4.19 0.38
CA LYS A 148 -11.42 -5.29 -0.37
C LYS A 148 -12.38 -6.10 0.50
N LEU A 149 -11.96 -6.45 1.72
CA LEU A 149 -12.79 -7.17 2.69
C LEU A 149 -14.06 -6.37 3.05
N LYS A 150 -13.95 -5.04 3.18
CA LYS A 150 -15.10 -4.16 3.41
C LYS A 150 -16.07 -4.14 2.22
N GLN A 151 -15.55 -4.09 0.98
CA GLN A 151 -16.38 -4.14 -0.23
C GLN A 151 -17.13 -5.47 -0.34
N GLU A 152 -16.47 -6.59 -0.05
CA GLU A 152 -17.11 -7.91 -0.05
C GLU A 152 -18.27 -7.97 0.95
N LYS A 153 -18.07 -7.48 2.18
CA LYS A 153 -19.14 -7.42 3.19
C LYS A 153 -20.33 -6.57 2.76
N LEU A 154 -20.08 -5.37 2.23
CA LEU A 154 -21.14 -4.47 1.76
C LEU A 154 -21.96 -5.04 0.60
N ASN A 155 -21.39 -5.96 -0.19
CA ASN A 155 -22.09 -6.61 -1.29
C ASN A 155 -22.89 -7.85 -0.84
N GLN A 156 -22.73 -8.29 0.41
CA GLN A 156 -23.43 -9.45 1.01
C GLN A 156 -24.59 -9.04 1.93
N GLU A 157 -24.70 -7.76 2.29
CA GLU A 157 -25.82 -7.15 3.05
C GLU A 157 -26.91 -6.60 2.11
#